data_AF-A0A8J2IWR2-F1
#
_entry.id   AF-A0A8J2IWR2-F1
#
_cell.length_a   1.000
_cell.length_b   1.000
_cell.length_c   1.000
_cell.angle_alpha   90.00
_cell.angle_beta   90.00
_cell.angle_gamma   90.00
#
_symmetry.space_group_name_H-M   'P 1'
#
loop_
_entity.id
_entity.type
_entity.pdbx_description
1 polymer ?
#
loop_
_entity_poly.entity_id
_entity_poly.type
_entity_poly.pdbx_seq_one_letter_code
_entity_poly.pdbx_strand_id
1 'polypeptide(L)'
;KLKVVMRNPSGYESPMEFKRIWQSEGDVTAASTRIWTGKITWDQYASNEMAIFIAPEGLGQDKPILSMCQWTRDGNGVAKAPSFRAEPQKVISDDDNGVKFNYKSYYDIDCSWNRKTEKLSVKVKSPGSLQDLGDFGLAALINRHSHRRSGWDPPQTPGKKAELELHSPEPQPSLARVTDPLPFPKTLIETLRHTIAYADQARYLAHYAHDRFTALDADFHARGHQLDTAKAQSDELNKEVKKLTGDLAVEKAKADDLTKRLEEARQANEVEAKRLQDEIARSKKHDSDDHKAIELLESQLQYERASKAEVQKKLDEASTALAAAKARNKADSERIAGLVTRIAIVEAQLEVETKDNKRLQDEKKQQADKIADLEKQLKDLRAQLEQALKELKEQKQLVSQKTATITQRDQEIVELKKAVEAGKIALAALQKQLDSHNNEIRKRLRCNLKSEITDDNDVMFDLNGGGGKNPAVHAW
;
A
#
# COMPACT_ATOMS: atom_id res chain seq x y z
N LYS A 1 9.53 -43.25 -8.27
CA LYS A 1 8.13 -42.78 -8.35
C LYS A 1 7.31 -43.84 -9.08
N LEU A 2 6.01 -43.98 -8.81
CA LEU A 2 5.13 -44.83 -9.62
C LEU A 2 4.26 -43.93 -10.49
N LYS A 3 4.28 -44.11 -11.81
CA LYS A 3 3.31 -43.47 -12.72
C LYS A 3 2.17 -44.46 -12.98
N VAL A 4 0.94 -44.00 -12.88
CA VAL A 4 -0.26 -44.77 -13.23
C VAL A 4 -1.06 -43.93 -14.21
N VAL A 5 -1.57 -44.56 -15.27
CA VAL A 5 -2.49 -43.91 -16.21
C VAL A 5 -3.87 -44.49 -15.97
N MET A 6 -4.81 -43.65 -15.55
CA MET A 6 -6.21 -44.05 -15.39
C MET A 6 -6.94 -43.81 -16.70
N ARG A 7 -7.42 -44.87 -17.35
CA ARG A 7 -8.28 -44.79 -18.55
C ARG A 7 -9.75 -44.95 -18.16
N ASN A 8 -10.63 -44.07 -18.65
CA ASN A 8 -12.07 -44.21 -18.47
C ASN A 8 -12.70 -45.12 -19.57
N PRO A 9 -13.96 -45.59 -19.42
CA PRO A 9 -14.60 -46.47 -20.42
C PRO A 9 -14.73 -45.85 -21.82
N SER A 10 -14.67 -44.53 -21.93
CA SER A 10 -14.70 -43.78 -23.19
C SER A 10 -13.32 -43.56 -23.81
N GLY A 11 -12.26 -44.15 -23.24
CA GLY A 11 -10.90 -44.12 -23.77
C GLY A 11 -10.03 -42.95 -23.31
N TYR A 12 -10.56 -41.97 -22.57
CA TYR A 12 -9.76 -40.84 -22.07
C TYR A 12 -8.79 -41.29 -20.98
N GLU A 13 -7.56 -40.81 -21.05
CA GLU A 13 -6.47 -41.14 -20.11
C GLU A 13 -6.07 -39.94 -19.25
N SER A 14 -5.87 -40.19 -17.96
CA SER A 14 -5.31 -39.24 -17.00
C SER A 14 -4.05 -39.83 -16.35
N PRO A 15 -2.85 -39.30 -16.64
CA PRO A 15 -1.63 -39.71 -15.95
C PRO A 15 -1.59 -39.15 -14.52
N MET A 16 -1.17 -39.98 -13.56
CA MET A 16 -1.01 -39.63 -12.15
C MET A 16 0.35 -40.11 -11.64
N GLU A 17 1.13 -39.22 -11.01
CA GLU A 17 2.39 -39.59 -10.36
C GLU A 17 2.19 -39.85 -8.85
N PHE A 18 2.18 -41.12 -8.46
CA PHE A 18 2.29 -41.49 -7.05
C PHE A 18 3.72 -41.25 -6.56
N LYS A 19 3.86 -40.24 -5.69
CA LYS A 19 5.06 -40.01 -4.87
C LYS A 19 5.23 -41.20 -3.92
N ARG A 20 6.44 -41.73 -3.81
CA ARG A 20 6.75 -42.76 -2.81
C ARG A 20 6.84 -42.06 -1.45
N ILE A 21 5.94 -42.38 -0.53
CA ILE A 21 5.86 -41.78 0.82
C ILE A 21 6.58 -42.59 1.90
N TRP A 22 6.96 -43.84 1.61
CA TRP A 22 7.74 -44.71 2.49
C TRP A 22 8.59 -45.70 1.70
N GLN A 23 9.70 -46.15 2.30
CA GLN A 23 10.49 -47.32 1.89
C GLN A 23 11.11 -47.97 3.13
N SER A 24 11.42 -49.26 3.03
CA SER A 24 12.17 -49.98 4.06
C SER A 24 13.62 -49.50 4.15
N GLU A 25 14.19 -49.58 5.35
CA GLU A 25 15.60 -49.28 5.61
C GLU A 25 16.37 -50.59 5.79
N GLY A 26 17.29 -50.88 4.86
CA GLY A 26 18.06 -52.13 4.84
C GLY A 26 17.34 -53.33 4.20
N ASP A 27 17.93 -54.51 4.37
CA ASP A 27 17.37 -55.78 3.89
C ASP A 27 16.17 -56.19 4.74
N VAL A 28 14.97 -56.17 4.14
CA VAL A 28 13.75 -56.57 4.87
C VAL A 28 13.77 -58.07 5.15
N THR A 29 13.98 -58.38 6.43
CA THR A 29 13.99 -59.73 6.98
C THR A 29 12.66 -60.48 6.75
N ALA A 30 12.65 -61.78 7.08
CA ALA A 30 11.63 -62.77 6.74
C ALA A 30 10.15 -62.51 7.19
N ALA A 31 9.87 -61.36 7.78
CA ALA A 31 8.58 -61.03 8.35
C ALA A 31 7.46 -60.84 7.31
N SER A 32 6.24 -61.22 7.71
CA SER A 32 5.05 -61.11 6.88
C SER A 32 4.37 -59.74 7.01
N THR A 33 4.23 -59.06 5.88
CA THR A 33 3.54 -57.77 5.80
C THR A 33 2.05 -57.96 6.08
N ARG A 34 1.49 -57.16 6.98
CA ARG A 34 0.04 -57.13 7.26
C ARG A 34 -0.56 -55.78 6.87
N ILE A 35 -1.74 -55.82 6.28
CA ILE A 35 -2.56 -54.65 5.94
C ILE A 35 -3.93 -54.84 6.59
N TRP A 36 -4.31 -53.93 7.47
CA TRP A 36 -5.65 -53.85 8.04
C TRP A 36 -6.40 -52.66 7.46
N THR A 37 -7.68 -52.83 7.16
CA THR A 37 -8.58 -51.77 6.66
C THR A 37 -9.85 -51.73 7.49
N GLY A 38 -10.40 -50.54 7.66
CA GLY A 38 -11.59 -50.31 8.46
C GLY A 38 -11.98 -48.85 8.41
N LYS A 39 -12.83 -48.41 9.34
CA LYS A 39 -13.30 -47.04 9.37
C LYS A 39 -13.10 -46.39 10.73
N ILE A 40 -12.66 -45.15 10.73
CA ILE A 40 -12.54 -44.33 11.93
C ILE A 40 -13.77 -43.46 12.13
N THR A 41 -14.10 -43.24 13.40
CA THR A 41 -14.88 -42.08 13.84
C THR A 41 -14.09 -41.42 14.98
N TRP A 42 -13.76 -40.14 14.82
CA TRP A 42 -12.91 -39.39 15.73
C TRP A 42 -13.44 -37.96 15.88
N ASP A 43 -14.20 -37.75 16.96
CA ASP A 43 -14.76 -36.44 17.36
C ASP A 43 -15.45 -35.75 16.15
N GLN A 44 -15.36 -34.43 16.04
CA GLN A 44 -15.80 -33.65 14.87
C GLN A 44 -14.91 -33.78 13.63
N TYR A 45 -13.75 -34.45 13.70
CA TYR A 45 -12.73 -34.44 12.65
C TYR A 45 -12.86 -35.60 11.65
N ALA A 46 -13.33 -36.77 12.09
CA ALA A 46 -13.64 -37.90 11.21
C ALA A 46 -14.97 -38.56 11.58
N SER A 47 -15.82 -38.78 10.59
CA SER A 47 -17.06 -39.55 10.71
C SER A 47 -17.12 -40.59 9.61
N ASN A 48 -17.07 -41.87 9.98
CA ASN A 48 -17.23 -43.01 9.06
C ASN A 48 -16.19 -43.02 7.90
N GLU A 49 -15.00 -42.43 8.11
CA GLU A 49 -13.94 -42.29 7.11
C GLU A 49 -13.06 -43.55 7.01
N MET A 50 -12.50 -43.81 5.83
CA MET A 50 -11.59 -44.95 5.63
C MET A 50 -10.24 -44.73 6.33
N ALA A 51 -9.74 -45.77 6.99
CA ALA A 51 -8.36 -45.82 7.48
C ALA A 51 -7.71 -47.20 7.24
N ILE A 52 -6.40 -47.17 7.08
CA ILE A 52 -5.54 -48.31 6.73
C ILE A 52 -4.33 -48.31 7.66
N PHE A 53 -4.03 -49.47 8.24
CA PHE A 53 -2.84 -49.70 9.05
C PHE A 53 -1.99 -50.77 8.37
N ILE A 54 -0.70 -50.50 8.19
CA ILE A 54 0.22 -51.38 7.46
C ILE A 54 1.43 -51.64 8.36
N ALA A 55 1.69 -52.90 8.67
CA ALA A 55 2.94 -53.34 9.27
C ALA A 55 3.81 -53.96 8.15
N PRO A 56 4.60 -53.15 7.41
CA PRO A 56 5.31 -53.62 6.21
C PRO A 56 6.36 -54.69 6.52
N GLU A 57 6.84 -54.75 7.76
CA GLU A 57 7.89 -55.64 8.24
C GLU A 57 7.39 -56.52 9.42
N GLY A 58 6.07 -56.69 9.48
CA GLY A 58 5.35 -57.40 10.53
C GLY A 58 5.33 -56.64 11.86
N LEU A 59 4.86 -57.33 12.90
CA LEU A 59 4.78 -56.79 14.25
C LEU A 59 6.08 -57.06 15.05
N GLY A 60 6.38 -56.21 16.03
CA GLY A 60 7.56 -56.32 16.90
C GLY A 60 8.20 -54.97 17.22
N GLN A 61 9.12 -54.95 18.20
CA GLN A 61 9.76 -53.72 18.69
C GLN A 61 10.57 -53.02 17.59
N ASP A 62 10.50 -51.68 17.59
CA ASP A 62 11.15 -50.72 16.67
C ASP A 62 10.82 -50.88 15.18
N LYS A 63 10.00 -51.86 14.81
CA LYS A 63 9.56 -52.07 13.42
C LYS A 63 8.62 -50.96 12.96
N PRO A 64 8.63 -50.59 11.67
CA PRO A 64 7.69 -49.62 11.12
C PRO A 64 6.22 -50.07 11.27
N ILE A 65 5.36 -49.14 11.69
CA ILE A 65 3.92 -49.16 11.45
C ILE A 65 3.57 -47.92 10.63
N LEU A 66 2.84 -48.12 9.53
CA LEU A 66 2.29 -47.02 8.73
C LEU A 66 0.81 -46.90 9.07
N SER A 67 0.33 -45.68 9.31
CA SER A 67 -1.11 -45.41 9.42
C SER A 67 -1.53 -44.34 8.43
N MET A 68 -2.66 -44.62 7.78
CA MET A 68 -3.23 -43.79 6.72
C MET A 68 -4.71 -43.58 7.04
N CYS A 69 -5.18 -42.34 7.03
CA CYS A 69 -6.60 -42.05 7.12
C CYS A 69 -6.97 -40.80 6.32
N GLN A 70 -8.26 -40.57 6.16
CA GLN A 70 -8.81 -39.35 5.60
C GLN A 70 -9.63 -38.67 6.70
N TRP A 71 -9.42 -37.38 6.92
CA TRP A 71 -10.29 -36.59 7.82
C TRP A 71 -11.57 -36.20 7.09
N THR A 72 -12.70 -36.17 7.78
CA THR A 72 -13.91 -35.51 7.26
C THR A 72 -13.64 -34.02 7.12
N ARG A 73 -13.03 -33.43 8.16
CA ARG A 73 -12.52 -32.06 8.19
C ARG A 73 -11.31 -31.99 9.13
N ASP A 74 -10.20 -31.40 8.69
CA ASP A 74 -9.03 -31.18 9.56
C ASP A 74 -9.21 -29.98 10.51
N GLY A 75 -8.23 -29.76 11.40
CA GLY A 75 -8.23 -28.63 12.34
C GLY A 75 -8.12 -27.24 11.70
N ASN A 76 -7.79 -27.15 10.39
CA ASN A 76 -7.79 -25.92 9.61
C ASN A 76 -9.11 -25.72 8.84
N GLY A 77 -10.05 -26.66 8.96
CA GLY A 77 -11.33 -26.63 8.26
C GLY A 77 -11.31 -27.31 6.87
N VAL A 78 -10.21 -27.92 6.44
CA VAL A 78 -10.06 -28.55 5.12
C VAL A 78 -10.79 -29.89 5.07
N ALA A 79 -11.75 -30.02 4.16
CA ALA A 79 -12.50 -31.26 3.97
C ALA A 79 -11.67 -32.34 3.26
N LYS A 80 -11.86 -33.61 3.64
CA LYS A 80 -11.19 -34.77 3.01
C LYS A 80 -9.65 -34.72 3.00
N ALA A 81 -9.06 -34.02 3.97
CA ALA A 81 -7.61 -33.92 4.12
C ALA A 81 -6.97 -35.30 4.39
N PRO A 82 -5.97 -35.74 3.60
CA PRO A 82 -5.29 -37.01 3.82
C PRO A 82 -4.29 -36.92 4.99
N SER A 83 -4.22 -37.99 5.78
CA SER A 83 -3.25 -38.16 6.85
C SER A 83 -2.41 -39.40 6.59
N PHE A 84 -1.09 -39.27 6.71
CA PHE A 84 -0.12 -40.35 6.62
C PHE A 84 0.90 -40.22 7.75
N ARG A 85 1.27 -41.34 8.37
CA ARG A 85 2.32 -41.46 9.40
C ARG A 85 3.09 -42.75 9.21
N ALA A 86 4.37 -42.73 9.55
CA ALA A 86 5.28 -43.87 9.50
C ALA A 86 6.19 -43.80 10.73
N GLU A 87 5.91 -44.64 11.72
CA GLU A 87 6.45 -44.50 13.08
C GLU A 87 6.95 -45.88 13.57
N PRO A 88 7.92 -45.96 14.51
CA PRO A 88 8.34 -47.23 15.09
C PRO A 88 7.31 -47.78 16.09
N GLN A 89 7.08 -49.10 16.06
CA GLN A 89 6.27 -49.83 17.02
C GLN A 89 6.99 -49.98 18.36
N LYS A 90 6.36 -49.55 19.45
CA LYS A 90 6.77 -49.86 20.82
C LYS A 90 5.87 -50.96 21.38
N VAL A 91 6.41 -52.17 21.57
CA VAL A 91 5.64 -53.32 22.05
C VAL A 91 5.34 -53.17 23.55
N ILE A 92 4.08 -53.49 23.90
CA ILE A 92 3.56 -53.52 25.26
C ILE A 92 3.44 -54.98 25.74
N SER A 93 2.97 -55.88 24.86
CA SER A 93 2.96 -57.33 25.08
C SER A 93 2.91 -58.11 23.77
N ASP A 94 3.51 -59.30 23.74
CA ASP A 94 3.30 -60.33 22.72
C ASP A 94 2.96 -61.64 23.45
N ASP A 95 1.76 -62.17 23.21
CA ASP A 95 1.23 -63.37 23.84
C ASP A 95 0.39 -64.21 22.85
N ASP A 96 -0.07 -65.39 23.26
CA ASP A 96 -0.82 -66.31 22.38
C ASP A 96 -2.19 -65.78 21.90
N ASN A 97 -2.69 -64.70 22.49
CA ASN A 97 -3.87 -63.99 22.01
C ASN A 97 -3.52 -62.87 21.03
N GLY A 98 -2.27 -62.41 20.98
CA GLY A 98 -1.75 -61.48 19.97
C GLY A 98 -0.73 -60.47 20.49
N VAL A 99 -0.61 -59.35 19.78
CA VAL A 99 0.42 -58.32 20.04
C VAL A 99 -0.27 -56.99 20.37
N LYS A 100 0.14 -56.40 21.49
CA LYS A 100 -0.19 -55.02 21.86
C LYS A 100 1.04 -54.17 21.69
N PHE A 101 0.89 -53.06 20.99
CA PHE A 101 1.95 -52.09 20.75
C PHE A 101 1.35 -50.69 20.74
N ASN A 102 2.16 -49.68 21.01
CA ASN A 102 1.78 -48.32 20.70
C ASN A 102 2.86 -47.62 19.88
N TYR A 103 2.48 -46.51 19.30
CA TYR A 103 3.40 -45.62 18.62
C TYR A 103 2.93 -44.19 18.85
N LYS A 104 3.89 -43.27 18.93
CA LYS A 104 3.59 -41.86 19.04
C LYS A 104 3.50 -41.26 17.66
N SER A 105 2.49 -40.42 17.46
CA SER A 105 2.42 -39.53 16.31
C SER A 105 1.88 -38.17 16.77
N TYR A 106 0.94 -37.55 16.03
CA TYR A 106 0.22 -36.37 16.52
C TYR A 106 -0.63 -36.68 17.78
N TYR A 107 -1.11 -37.92 17.90
CA TYR A 107 -1.65 -38.50 19.12
C TYR A 107 -0.80 -39.72 19.53
N ASP A 108 -0.86 -40.12 20.81
CA ASP A 108 -0.39 -41.44 21.22
C ASP A 108 -1.46 -42.48 20.82
N ILE A 109 -1.08 -43.51 20.06
CA ILE A 109 -2.01 -44.51 19.50
C ILE A 109 -1.68 -45.90 20.04
N ASP A 110 -2.62 -46.48 20.81
CA ASP A 110 -2.54 -47.83 21.35
C ASP A 110 -3.23 -48.82 20.38
N CYS A 111 -2.51 -49.86 19.98
CA CYS A 111 -2.95 -50.90 19.06
C CYS A 111 -2.99 -52.27 19.73
N SER A 112 -3.99 -53.09 19.40
CA SER A 112 -4.11 -54.48 19.85
C SER A 112 -4.51 -55.39 18.68
N TRP A 113 -3.55 -56.15 18.16
CA TRP A 113 -3.82 -57.19 17.17
C TRP A 113 -4.18 -58.51 17.87
N ASN A 114 -5.23 -59.17 17.40
CA ASN A 114 -5.74 -60.42 17.95
C ASN A 114 -5.41 -61.60 17.01
N ARG A 115 -4.55 -62.52 17.47
CA ARG A 115 -4.01 -63.66 16.71
C ARG A 115 -5.07 -64.69 16.27
N LYS A 116 -6.25 -64.71 16.90
CA LYS A 116 -7.34 -65.68 16.61
C LYS A 116 -8.37 -65.14 15.61
N THR A 117 -8.49 -63.82 15.49
CA THR A 117 -9.46 -63.14 14.60
C THR A 117 -8.80 -62.30 13.50
N GLU A 118 -7.46 -62.17 13.55
CA GLU A 118 -6.63 -61.30 12.72
C GLU A 118 -7.01 -59.81 12.74
N LYS A 119 -7.98 -59.41 13.57
CA LYS A 119 -8.40 -58.01 13.77
C LYS A 119 -7.31 -57.20 14.48
N LEU A 120 -7.27 -55.91 14.15
CA LEU A 120 -6.52 -54.89 14.87
C LEU A 120 -7.54 -53.90 15.47
N SER A 121 -7.66 -53.84 16.80
CA SER A 121 -8.41 -52.78 17.48
C SER A 121 -7.46 -51.61 17.77
N VAL A 122 -7.88 -50.37 17.48
CA VAL A 122 -7.04 -49.17 17.59
C VAL A 122 -7.70 -48.13 18.48
N LYS A 123 -6.95 -47.53 19.41
CA LYS A 123 -7.44 -46.51 20.34
C LYS A 123 -6.52 -45.30 20.37
N VAL A 124 -7.10 -44.11 20.49
CA VAL A 124 -6.36 -42.84 20.64
C VAL A 124 -6.46 -42.39 22.08
N LYS A 125 -5.30 -42.03 22.64
CA LYS A 125 -5.19 -41.43 23.96
C LYS A 125 -5.29 -39.91 23.83
N SER A 126 -6.36 -39.34 24.37
CA SER A 126 -6.59 -37.90 24.49
C SER A 126 -6.42 -37.44 25.94
N PRO A 127 -6.31 -36.12 26.21
CA PRO A 127 -6.27 -35.59 27.56
C PRO A 127 -7.48 -36.05 28.38
N GLY A 128 -7.26 -36.94 29.35
CA GLY A 128 -8.28 -37.47 30.26
C GLY A 128 -9.04 -38.72 29.79
N SER A 129 -8.86 -39.24 28.58
CA SER A 129 -9.55 -40.49 28.15
C SER A 129 -8.82 -41.27 27.05
N LEU A 130 -9.08 -42.58 26.99
CA LEU A 130 -8.68 -43.48 25.90
C LEU A 130 -9.94 -43.82 25.10
N GLN A 131 -10.06 -43.27 23.90
CA GLN A 131 -11.24 -43.44 23.04
C GLN A 131 -10.94 -44.40 21.90
N ASP A 132 -11.93 -45.24 21.59
CA ASP A 132 -11.84 -46.25 20.52
C ASP A 132 -11.98 -45.61 19.14
N LEU A 133 -11.11 -45.98 18.20
CA LEU A 133 -11.21 -45.57 16.79
C LEU A 133 -11.95 -46.62 15.94
N GLY A 134 -12.05 -47.87 16.42
CA GLY A 134 -12.72 -48.97 15.75
C GLY A 134 -11.88 -50.24 15.61
N ASP A 135 -12.56 -51.29 15.14
CA ASP A 135 -11.97 -52.57 14.72
C ASP A 135 -11.58 -52.52 13.23
N PHE A 136 -10.35 -52.93 12.93
CA PHE A 136 -9.81 -53.02 11.57
C PHE A 136 -9.63 -54.48 11.17
N GLY A 137 -10.25 -54.87 10.05
CA GLY A 137 -10.16 -56.23 9.51
C GLY A 137 -8.88 -56.40 8.69
N LEU A 138 -8.25 -57.58 8.76
CA LEU A 138 -7.12 -57.92 7.92
C LEU A 138 -7.55 -57.99 6.45
N ALA A 139 -7.01 -57.09 5.62
CA ALA A 139 -7.26 -57.05 4.18
C ALA A 139 -6.22 -57.85 3.38
N ALA A 140 -4.98 -57.93 3.86
CA ALA A 140 -3.94 -58.75 3.24
C ALA A 140 -2.85 -59.19 4.24
N LEU A 141 -2.36 -60.42 4.05
CA LEU A 141 -1.16 -60.97 4.66
C LEU A 141 -0.21 -61.39 3.53
N ILE A 142 0.96 -60.75 3.42
CA ILE A 142 1.92 -60.99 2.34
C ILE A 142 3.17 -61.66 2.91
N ASN A 143 3.31 -62.97 2.64
CA ASN A 143 4.43 -63.79 3.08
C ASN A 143 5.55 -63.75 2.04
N ARG A 144 6.56 -62.89 2.24
CA ARG A 144 7.63 -62.60 1.25
C ARG A 144 8.43 -63.83 0.78
N HIS A 145 8.43 -64.94 1.53
CA HIS A 145 9.09 -66.20 1.14
C HIS A 145 8.22 -67.19 0.33
N SER A 146 6.91 -66.96 0.21
CA SER A 146 5.99 -67.91 -0.48
C SER A 146 6.33 -68.12 -1.96
N HIS A 147 6.95 -67.12 -2.59
CA HIS A 147 7.35 -67.14 -4.00
C HIS A 147 8.64 -67.95 -4.31
N ARG A 148 9.24 -68.62 -3.31
CA ARG A 148 10.43 -69.49 -3.51
C ARG A 148 10.18 -70.98 -3.21
N ARG A 149 8.91 -71.40 -3.05
CA ARG A 149 8.52 -72.82 -2.91
C ARG A 149 7.10 -73.11 -3.40
N SER A 150 6.83 -72.79 -4.66
CA SER A 150 5.68 -73.33 -5.40
C SER A 150 6.03 -73.50 -6.88
N GLY A 151 5.75 -74.68 -7.44
CA GLY A 151 5.74 -74.91 -8.89
C GLY A 151 7.05 -75.31 -9.60
N TRP A 152 8.23 -75.31 -8.94
CA TRP A 152 9.48 -75.76 -9.58
C TRP A 152 10.50 -76.40 -8.63
N ASP A 153 10.13 -77.52 -8.02
CA ASP A 153 11.13 -78.54 -7.71
C ASP A 153 11.46 -79.26 -9.04
N PRO A 154 12.73 -79.33 -9.48
CA PRO A 154 13.08 -80.15 -10.64
C PRO A 154 12.77 -81.62 -10.33
N PRO A 155 12.26 -82.40 -11.30
CA PRO A 155 11.95 -83.81 -11.06
C PRO A 155 13.20 -84.52 -10.55
N GLN A 156 13.06 -85.26 -9.44
CA GLN A 156 14.15 -86.07 -8.92
C GLN A 156 14.66 -86.98 -10.03
N THR A 157 15.98 -86.99 -10.26
CA THR A 157 16.58 -87.87 -11.27
C THR A 157 16.12 -89.30 -11.03
N PRO A 158 15.54 -89.98 -12.04
CA PRO A 158 15.13 -91.36 -11.89
C PRO A 158 16.33 -92.20 -11.41
N GLY A 159 16.07 -93.11 -10.47
CA GLY A 159 17.12 -93.84 -9.76
C GLY A 159 18.07 -94.57 -10.72
N LYS A 160 19.28 -94.89 -10.22
CA LYS A 160 20.26 -95.71 -10.93
C LYS A 160 19.55 -96.89 -11.61
N LYS A 161 19.84 -97.12 -12.89
CA LYS A 161 19.40 -98.32 -13.59
C LYS A 161 19.75 -99.54 -12.73
N ALA A 162 18.74 -100.30 -12.30
CA ALA A 162 18.97 -101.65 -11.84
C ALA A 162 19.44 -102.47 -13.05
N GLU A 163 20.56 -103.17 -12.90
CA GLU A 163 21.05 -104.08 -13.94
C GLU A 163 20.12 -105.30 -13.96
N LEU A 164 19.50 -105.56 -15.11
CA LEU A 164 18.63 -106.70 -15.29
C LEU A 164 19.51 -107.92 -15.54
N GLU A 165 19.61 -108.84 -14.58
CA GLU A 165 20.45 -110.03 -14.68
C GLU A 165 20.01 -110.93 -15.84
N LEU A 166 20.76 -110.88 -16.94
CA LEU A 166 20.52 -111.68 -18.13
C LEU A 166 20.94 -113.14 -17.90
N HIS A 167 20.09 -113.92 -17.24
CA HIS A 167 20.27 -115.36 -17.11
C HIS A 167 20.31 -116.02 -18.49
N SER A 168 21.47 -116.54 -18.86
CA SER A 168 21.63 -117.36 -20.06
C SER A 168 20.98 -118.73 -19.83
N PRO A 169 20.25 -119.30 -20.81
CA PRO A 169 19.64 -120.61 -20.64
C PRO A 169 20.70 -121.70 -20.50
N GLU A 170 20.65 -122.48 -19.42
CA GLU A 170 21.57 -123.60 -19.23
C GLU A 170 21.38 -124.68 -20.31
N PRO A 171 22.47 -125.28 -20.82
CA PRO A 171 22.37 -126.35 -21.80
C PRO A 171 21.87 -127.64 -21.14
N GLN A 172 20.58 -127.96 -21.36
CA GLN A 172 20.06 -129.28 -21.00
C GLN A 172 20.89 -130.38 -21.71
N PRO A 173 21.36 -131.41 -20.98
CA PRO A 173 22.17 -132.45 -21.58
C PRO A 173 21.37 -133.21 -22.64
N SER A 174 21.93 -133.34 -23.85
CA SER A 174 21.34 -134.14 -24.92
C SER A 174 21.11 -135.58 -24.46
N LEU A 175 19.94 -136.14 -24.78
CA LEU A 175 19.58 -137.53 -24.49
C LEU A 175 20.75 -138.49 -24.73
N ALA A 176 20.99 -139.37 -23.76
CA ALA A 176 22.10 -140.32 -23.79
C ALA A 176 22.08 -141.13 -25.11
N ARG A 177 23.22 -141.15 -25.81
CA ARG A 177 23.37 -142.02 -26.99
C ARG A 177 23.26 -143.47 -26.54
N VAL A 178 22.27 -144.19 -27.06
CA VAL A 178 22.14 -145.63 -26.83
C VAL A 178 23.36 -146.33 -27.42
N THR A 179 24.25 -146.80 -26.54
CA THR A 179 25.46 -147.55 -26.90
C THR A 179 25.23 -149.05 -26.98
N ASP A 180 24.11 -149.53 -26.45
CA ASP A 180 23.70 -150.93 -26.58
C ASP A 180 23.26 -151.24 -28.01
N PRO A 181 23.55 -152.43 -28.55
CA PRO A 181 23.07 -152.84 -29.86
C PRO A 181 21.53 -152.85 -29.85
N LEU A 182 20.92 -152.09 -30.77
CA LEU A 182 19.46 -151.96 -30.88
C LEU A 182 18.79 -153.34 -30.87
N PRO A 183 17.70 -153.53 -30.10
CA PRO A 183 17.08 -154.83 -29.88
C PRO A 183 16.33 -155.28 -31.12
N PHE A 184 17.07 -155.79 -32.12
CA PHE A 184 16.47 -156.39 -33.31
C PHE A 184 15.59 -157.58 -32.87
N PRO A 185 14.27 -157.50 -33.13
CA PRO A 185 13.31 -158.47 -32.62
C PRO A 185 13.59 -159.85 -33.20
N LYS A 186 13.63 -160.88 -32.34
CA LYS A 186 14.05 -162.24 -32.72
C LYS A 186 12.91 -163.07 -33.31
N THR A 187 11.68 -162.59 -33.19
CA THR A 187 10.47 -163.22 -33.71
C THR A 187 9.62 -162.25 -34.52
N LEU A 188 8.80 -162.79 -35.43
CA LEU A 188 7.89 -161.99 -36.27
C LEU A 188 6.91 -161.15 -35.42
N ILE A 189 6.46 -161.68 -34.29
CA ILE A 189 5.50 -161.02 -33.39
C ILE A 189 6.15 -159.84 -32.65
N GLU A 190 7.40 -159.98 -32.20
CA GLU A 190 8.17 -158.86 -31.65
C GLU A 190 8.44 -157.80 -32.73
N THR A 191 8.68 -158.22 -33.97
CA THR A 191 8.89 -157.31 -35.11
C THR A 191 7.65 -156.46 -35.37
N LEU A 192 6.46 -157.08 -35.36
CA LEU A 192 5.18 -156.38 -35.49
C LEU A 192 4.93 -155.45 -34.29
N ARG A 193 5.22 -155.87 -33.06
CA ARG A 193 5.10 -155.00 -31.87
C ARG A 193 6.04 -153.78 -31.94
N HIS A 194 7.30 -153.99 -32.31
CA HIS A 194 8.30 -152.91 -32.33
C HIS A 194 8.08 -151.94 -33.49
N THR A 195 7.55 -152.41 -34.63
CA THR A 195 7.14 -151.53 -35.75
C THR A 195 5.87 -150.73 -35.44
N ILE A 196 4.88 -151.32 -34.75
CA ILE A 196 3.71 -150.57 -34.24
C ILE A 196 4.15 -149.49 -33.26
N ALA A 197 4.98 -149.83 -32.26
CA ALA A 197 5.47 -148.85 -31.27
C ALA A 197 6.27 -147.71 -31.92
N TYR A 198 7.10 -148.02 -32.94
CA TYR A 198 7.83 -147.00 -33.69
C TYR A 198 6.90 -146.13 -34.55
N ALA A 199 5.85 -146.70 -35.15
CA ALA A 199 4.84 -145.96 -35.91
C ALA A 199 4.03 -145.02 -35.00
N ASP A 200 3.63 -145.45 -33.80
CA ASP A 200 2.95 -144.61 -32.82
C ASP A 200 3.87 -143.50 -32.28
N GLN A 201 5.15 -143.79 -32.02
CA GLN A 201 6.13 -142.77 -31.63
C GLN A 201 6.36 -141.74 -32.75
N ALA A 202 6.52 -142.19 -34.00
CA ALA A 202 6.65 -141.31 -35.16
C ALA A 202 5.39 -140.47 -35.37
N ARG A 203 4.19 -141.04 -35.17
CA ARG A 203 2.91 -140.33 -35.22
C ARG A 203 2.82 -139.27 -34.11
N TYR A 204 3.19 -139.58 -32.88
CA TYR A 204 3.21 -138.60 -31.78
C TYR A 204 4.16 -137.44 -32.07
N LEU A 205 5.37 -137.74 -32.55
CA LEU A 205 6.35 -136.71 -32.93
C LEU A 205 5.87 -135.85 -34.12
N ALA A 206 5.15 -136.44 -35.09
CA ALA A 206 4.55 -135.71 -36.21
C ALA A 206 3.43 -134.76 -35.76
N HIS A 207 2.52 -135.20 -34.86
CA HIS A 207 1.50 -134.33 -34.27
C HIS A 207 2.15 -133.20 -33.45
N TYR A 208 3.09 -133.54 -32.54
CA TYR A 208 3.80 -132.54 -31.74
C TYR A 208 4.54 -131.49 -32.60
N ALA A 209 5.17 -131.91 -33.70
CA ALA A 209 5.81 -131.01 -34.65
C ALA A 209 4.81 -130.12 -35.39
N HIS A 210 3.65 -130.66 -35.79
CA HIS A 210 2.58 -129.92 -36.45
C HIS A 210 1.93 -128.88 -35.52
N ASP A 211 1.58 -129.27 -34.30
CA ASP A 211 1.00 -128.38 -33.29
C ASP A 211 1.96 -127.24 -32.94
N ARG A 212 3.25 -127.58 -32.74
CA ARG A 212 4.30 -126.60 -32.43
C ARG A 212 4.64 -125.69 -33.62
N PHE A 213 4.56 -126.17 -34.85
CA PHE A 213 4.66 -125.33 -36.05
C PHE A 213 3.48 -124.36 -36.12
N THR A 214 2.26 -124.84 -35.98
CA THR A 214 1.02 -124.04 -36.06
C THR A 214 0.97 -122.95 -34.99
N ALA A 215 1.40 -123.25 -33.76
CA ALA A 215 1.50 -122.26 -32.69
C ALA A 215 2.58 -121.17 -32.97
N LEU A 216 3.70 -121.55 -33.60
CA LEU A 216 4.80 -120.64 -33.91
C LEU A 216 4.50 -119.77 -35.14
N ASP A 217 3.77 -120.30 -36.12
CA ASP A 217 3.21 -119.57 -37.27
C ASP A 217 2.20 -118.50 -36.81
N ALA A 218 1.29 -118.86 -35.90
CA ALA A 218 0.35 -117.91 -35.30
C ALA A 218 1.04 -116.78 -34.50
N ASP A 219 2.07 -117.10 -33.71
CA ASP A 219 2.89 -116.11 -33.00
C ASP A 219 3.71 -115.23 -33.97
N PHE A 220 4.24 -115.80 -35.05
CA PHE A 220 4.93 -115.03 -36.11
C PHE A 220 3.98 -114.02 -36.77
N HIS A 221 2.77 -114.43 -37.14
CA HIS A 221 1.76 -113.54 -37.71
C HIS A 221 1.29 -112.46 -36.71
N ALA A 222 1.09 -112.81 -35.43
CA ALA A 222 0.75 -111.84 -34.39
C ALA A 222 1.84 -110.79 -34.18
N ARG A 223 3.12 -111.21 -34.14
CA ARG A 223 4.28 -110.30 -34.07
C ARG A 223 4.43 -109.44 -35.31
N GLY A 224 4.12 -109.97 -36.50
CA GLY A 224 4.07 -109.19 -37.74
C GLY A 224 3.09 -108.02 -37.64
N HIS A 225 1.85 -108.29 -37.21
CA HIS A 225 0.85 -107.24 -37.01
C HIS A 225 1.26 -106.21 -35.94
N GLN A 226 1.89 -106.65 -34.84
CA GLN A 226 2.43 -105.73 -33.82
C GLN A 226 3.55 -104.85 -34.38
N LEU A 227 4.47 -105.43 -35.16
CA LEU A 227 5.57 -104.70 -35.82
C LEU A 227 5.04 -103.62 -36.76
N ASP A 228 4.06 -103.94 -37.60
CA ASP A 228 3.50 -103.00 -38.57
C ASP A 228 2.63 -101.92 -37.89
N THR A 229 1.96 -102.24 -36.79
CA THR A 229 1.29 -101.26 -35.92
C THR A 229 2.30 -100.28 -35.31
N ALA A 230 3.44 -100.79 -34.81
CA ALA A 230 4.50 -99.97 -34.23
C ALA A 230 5.21 -99.09 -35.27
N LYS A 231 5.41 -99.58 -36.51
CA LYS A 231 5.89 -98.76 -37.64
C LYS A 231 4.94 -97.59 -37.91
N ALA A 232 3.64 -97.85 -38.06
CA ALA A 232 2.65 -96.82 -38.35
C ALA A 232 2.60 -95.74 -37.26
N GLN A 233 2.72 -96.12 -35.98
CA GLN A 233 2.84 -95.18 -34.86
C GLN A 233 4.14 -94.37 -34.91
N SER A 234 5.27 -95.00 -35.23
CA SER A 234 6.55 -94.33 -35.41
C SER A 234 6.53 -93.32 -36.55
N ASP A 235 5.90 -93.66 -37.69
CA ASP A 235 5.74 -92.75 -38.83
C ASP A 235 4.86 -91.54 -38.49
N GLU A 236 3.80 -91.70 -37.71
CA GLU A 236 2.95 -90.59 -37.28
C GLU A 236 3.68 -89.67 -36.28
N LEU A 237 4.36 -90.24 -35.27
CA LEU A 237 5.21 -89.48 -34.34
C LEU A 237 6.31 -88.72 -35.09
N ASN A 238 6.90 -89.30 -36.14
CA ASN A 238 7.88 -88.64 -36.99
C ASN A 238 7.29 -87.47 -37.82
N LYS A 239 6.00 -87.50 -38.17
CA LYS A 239 5.31 -86.33 -38.77
C LYS A 239 5.09 -85.23 -37.73
N GLU A 240 4.60 -85.59 -36.54
CA GLU A 240 4.32 -84.65 -35.47
C GLU A 240 5.58 -83.95 -34.98
N VAL A 241 6.68 -84.67 -34.77
CA VAL A 241 8.00 -84.10 -34.46
C VAL A 241 8.46 -83.12 -35.54
N LYS A 242 8.31 -83.45 -36.83
CA LYS A 242 8.66 -82.52 -37.93
C LYS A 242 7.80 -81.27 -37.91
N LYS A 243 6.49 -81.40 -37.68
CA LYS A 243 5.57 -80.26 -37.57
C LYS A 243 5.95 -79.34 -36.40
N LEU A 244 6.08 -79.90 -35.19
CA LEU A 244 6.45 -79.15 -33.98
C LEU A 244 7.83 -78.48 -34.11
N THR A 245 8.77 -79.09 -34.83
CA THR A 245 10.07 -78.48 -35.15
C THR A 245 9.91 -77.24 -36.05
N GLY A 246 9.01 -77.30 -37.04
CA GLY A 246 8.66 -76.16 -37.89
C GLY A 246 7.95 -75.04 -37.13
N ASP A 247 6.92 -75.39 -36.35
CA ASP A 247 6.16 -74.44 -35.53
C ASP A 247 7.09 -73.72 -34.52
N LEU A 248 8.00 -74.45 -33.86
CA LEU A 248 9.01 -73.89 -32.96
C LEU A 248 9.97 -72.90 -33.66
N ALA A 249 10.37 -73.19 -34.90
CA ALA A 249 11.23 -72.29 -35.68
C ALA A 249 10.49 -70.98 -36.05
N VAL A 250 9.19 -71.06 -36.37
CA VAL A 250 8.34 -69.90 -36.66
C VAL A 250 8.13 -69.04 -35.41
N GLU A 251 7.80 -69.63 -34.26
CA GLU A 251 7.63 -68.86 -33.02
C GLU A 251 8.95 -68.25 -32.53
N LYS A 252 10.08 -68.93 -32.72
CA LYS A 252 11.41 -68.34 -32.43
C LYS A 252 11.69 -67.11 -33.31
N ALA A 253 11.44 -67.19 -34.62
CA ALA A 253 11.61 -66.04 -35.51
C ALA A 253 10.71 -64.84 -35.15
N LYS A 254 9.49 -65.10 -34.67
CA LYS A 254 8.60 -64.05 -34.12
C LYS A 254 9.16 -63.45 -32.83
N ALA A 255 9.71 -64.26 -31.92
CA ALA A 255 10.31 -63.79 -30.69
C ALA A 255 11.55 -62.92 -30.95
N ASP A 256 12.38 -63.28 -31.94
CA ASP A 256 13.55 -62.51 -32.35
C ASP A 256 13.15 -61.13 -32.96
N ASP A 257 12.13 -61.09 -33.84
CA ASP A 257 11.58 -59.84 -34.40
C ASP A 257 10.94 -58.95 -33.33
N LEU A 258 10.11 -59.51 -32.45
CA LEU A 258 9.52 -58.77 -31.32
C LEU A 258 10.60 -58.20 -30.38
N THR A 259 11.67 -58.96 -30.12
CA THR A 259 12.80 -58.50 -29.30
C THR A 259 13.51 -57.32 -29.96
N LYS A 260 13.76 -57.40 -31.28
CA LYS A 260 14.35 -56.30 -32.06
C LYS A 260 13.51 -55.02 -32.00
N ARG A 261 12.21 -55.12 -32.29
CA ARG A 261 11.28 -53.98 -32.25
C ARG A 261 11.17 -53.35 -30.86
N LEU A 262 11.20 -54.17 -29.81
CA LEU A 262 11.13 -53.71 -28.43
C LEU A 262 12.40 -52.91 -28.05
N GLU A 263 13.56 -53.32 -28.54
CA GLU A 263 14.82 -52.60 -28.33
C GLU A 263 14.91 -51.31 -29.16
N GLU A 264 14.48 -51.32 -30.42
CA GLU A 264 14.32 -50.12 -31.25
C GLU A 264 13.37 -49.10 -30.58
N ALA A 265 12.25 -49.57 -30.03
CA ALA A 265 11.31 -48.72 -29.29
C ALA A 265 11.87 -48.18 -27.97
N ARG A 266 12.74 -48.92 -27.26
CA ARG A 266 13.44 -48.40 -26.07
C ARG A 266 14.38 -47.26 -26.43
N GLN A 267 15.20 -47.45 -27.47
CA GLN A 267 16.20 -46.45 -27.89
C GLN A 267 15.52 -45.16 -28.37
N ALA A 268 14.42 -45.27 -29.13
CA ALA A 268 13.61 -44.11 -29.52
C ALA A 268 13.04 -43.35 -28.30
N ASN A 269 12.50 -44.07 -27.31
CA ASN A 269 11.99 -43.46 -26.07
C ASN A 269 13.10 -42.82 -25.22
N GLU A 270 14.32 -43.38 -25.19
CA GLU A 270 15.44 -42.79 -24.45
C GLU A 270 15.96 -41.50 -25.10
N VAL A 271 15.97 -41.43 -26.43
CA VAL A 271 16.28 -40.19 -27.17
C VAL A 271 15.24 -39.11 -26.90
N GLU A 272 13.95 -39.43 -26.96
CA GLU A 272 12.88 -38.45 -26.69
C GLU A 272 12.85 -38.02 -25.22
N ALA A 273 13.12 -38.93 -24.28
CA ALA A 273 13.27 -38.60 -22.86
C ALA A 273 14.42 -37.60 -22.62
N LYS A 274 15.56 -37.75 -23.31
CA LYS A 274 16.66 -36.79 -23.27
C LYS A 274 16.26 -35.44 -23.88
N ARG A 275 15.61 -35.45 -25.05
CA ARG A 275 15.11 -34.22 -25.71
C ARG A 275 14.18 -33.42 -24.79
N LEU A 276 13.21 -34.08 -24.17
CA LEU A 276 12.28 -33.47 -23.21
C LEU A 276 12.99 -32.99 -21.94
N GLN A 277 14.01 -33.70 -21.46
CA GLN A 277 14.78 -33.29 -20.28
C GLN A 277 15.63 -32.04 -20.55
N ASP A 278 16.24 -31.93 -21.74
CA ASP A 278 16.93 -30.72 -22.19
C ASP A 278 15.96 -29.54 -22.38
N GLU A 279 14.77 -29.79 -22.92
CA GLU A 279 13.71 -28.79 -23.11
C GLU A 279 13.20 -28.25 -21.76
N ILE A 280 12.98 -29.12 -20.77
CA ILE A 280 12.67 -28.74 -19.38
C ILE A 280 13.82 -27.96 -18.74
N ALA A 281 15.07 -28.32 -19.00
CA ALA A 281 16.23 -27.59 -18.48
C ALA A 281 16.35 -26.17 -19.08
N ARG A 282 16.04 -26.01 -20.37
CA ARG A 282 15.96 -24.70 -21.03
C ARG A 282 14.81 -23.86 -20.47
N SER A 283 13.61 -24.43 -20.36
CA SER A 283 12.44 -23.73 -19.79
C SER A 283 12.75 -23.17 -18.40
N LYS A 284 13.31 -23.98 -17.49
CA LYS A 284 13.70 -23.54 -16.14
C LYS A 284 14.73 -22.42 -16.13
N LYS A 285 15.58 -22.33 -17.15
CA LYS A 285 16.52 -21.22 -17.29
C LYS A 285 15.78 -19.95 -17.73
N HIS A 286 14.90 -20.05 -18.73
CA HIS A 286 14.03 -18.94 -19.13
C HIS A 286 13.19 -18.44 -17.95
N ASP A 287 12.50 -19.33 -17.23
CA ASP A 287 11.75 -19.00 -16.01
C ASP A 287 12.61 -18.19 -15.03
N SER A 288 13.86 -18.64 -14.77
CA SER A 288 14.79 -17.96 -13.86
C SER A 288 15.30 -16.62 -14.38
N ASP A 289 15.51 -16.45 -15.68
CA ASP A 289 15.98 -15.18 -16.27
C ASP A 289 14.83 -14.17 -16.39
N ASP A 290 13.61 -14.64 -16.68
CA ASP A 290 12.38 -13.84 -16.67
C ASP A 290 12.03 -13.34 -15.25
N HIS A 291 12.21 -14.16 -14.21
CA HIS A 291 12.02 -13.72 -12.81
C HIS A 291 12.97 -12.55 -12.44
N LYS A 292 14.24 -12.59 -12.90
CA LYS A 292 15.20 -11.48 -12.68
C LYS A 292 14.78 -10.21 -13.44
N ALA A 293 14.25 -10.37 -14.65
CA ALA A 293 13.73 -9.26 -15.44
C ALA A 293 12.50 -8.61 -14.78
N ILE A 294 11.60 -9.41 -14.21
CA ILE A 294 10.44 -8.94 -13.44
C ILE A 294 10.90 -8.20 -12.18
N GLU A 295 11.79 -8.77 -11.37
CA GLU A 295 12.33 -8.15 -10.14
C GLU A 295 13.02 -6.79 -10.42
N LEU A 296 13.77 -6.70 -11.53
CA LEU A 296 14.37 -5.45 -11.99
C LEU A 296 13.32 -4.41 -12.43
N LEU A 297 12.29 -4.84 -13.18
CA LEU A 297 11.20 -3.96 -13.63
C LEU A 297 10.32 -3.48 -12.47
N GLU A 298 10.05 -4.34 -11.47
CA GLU A 298 9.34 -3.93 -10.25
C GLU A 298 10.15 -2.90 -9.46
N SER A 299 11.47 -3.09 -9.35
CA SER A 299 12.37 -2.14 -8.70
C SER A 299 12.39 -0.78 -9.40
N GLN A 300 12.47 -0.76 -10.73
CA GLN A 300 12.37 0.46 -11.54
C GLN A 300 10.99 1.13 -11.40
N LEU A 301 9.91 0.36 -11.40
CA LEU A 301 8.54 0.85 -11.30
C LEU A 301 8.23 1.41 -9.90
N GLN A 302 8.86 0.89 -8.83
CA GLN A 302 8.84 1.49 -7.50
C GLN A 302 9.61 2.82 -7.46
N TYR A 303 10.80 2.89 -8.08
CA TYR A 303 11.57 4.13 -8.19
C TYR A 303 10.80 5.23 -8.94
N GLU A 304 10.21 4.92 -10.09
CA GLU A 304 9.39 5.87 -10.87
C GLU A 304 8.13 6.33 -10.10
N ARG A 305 7.50 5.45 -9.31
CA ARG A 305 6.40 5.84 -8.42
C ARG A 305 6.85 6.83 -7.34
N ALA A 306 8.02 6.61 -6.74
CA ALA A 306 8.58 7.52 -5.73
C ALA A 306 8.97 8.88 -6.35
N SER A 307 9.66 8.85 -7.50
CA SER A 307 10.01 10.04 -8.29
C SER A 307 8.76 10.87 -8.63
N LYS A 308 7.71 10.22 -9.16
CA LYS A 308 6.43 10.88 -9.47
C LYS A 308 5.76 11.49 -8.23
N ALA A 309 5.80 10.82 -7.09
CA ALA A 309 5.24 11.35 -5.84
C ALA A 309 5.98 12.60 -5.35
N GLU A 310 7.31 12.64 -5.48
CA GLU A 310 8.11 13.83 -5.13
C GLU A 310 7.87 14.99 -6.11
N VAL A 311 7.75 14.71 -7.41
CA VAL A 311 7.39 15.71 -8.42
C VAL A 311 5.98 16.27 -8.17
N GLN A 312 5.01 15.43 -7.79
CA GLN A 312 3.66 15.90 -7.42
C GLN A 312 3.72 16.81 -6.19
N LYS A 313 4.44 16.42 -5.13
CA LYS A 313 4.63 17.26 -3.93
C LYS A 313 5.21 18.63 -4.27
N LYS A 314 6.23 18.68 -5.13
CA LYS A 314 6.83 19.93 -5.63
C LYS A 314 5.86 20.77 -6.46
N LEU A 315 4.98 20.14 -7.25
CA LEU A 315 3.92 20.82 -8.00
C LEU A 315 2.83 21.41 -7.08
N ASP A 316 2.46 20.71 -6.01
CA ASP A 316 1.47 21.17 -5.02
C ASP A 316 2.04 22.34 -4.18
N GLU A 317 3.31 22.24 -3.76
CA GLU A 317 4.05 23.33 -3.11
C GLU A 317 4.15 24.57 -4.01
N ALA A 318 4.55 24.40 -5.27
CA ALA A 318 4.63 25.49 -6.25
C ALA A 318 3.28 26.13 -6.56
N SER A 319 2.21 25.32 -6.65
CA SER A 319 0.83 25.80 -6.88
C SER A 319 0.33 26.62 -5.69
N THR A 320 0.64 26.19 -4.46
CA THR A 320 0.33 26.91 -3.22
C THR A 320 1.10 28.24 -3.15
N ALA A 321 2.39 28.24 -3.48
CA ALA A 321 3.20 29.45 -3.56
C ALA A 321 2.70 30.44 -4.62
N LEU A 322 2.27 29.95 -5.79
CA LEU A 322 1.68 30.76 -6.86
C LEU A 322 0.34 31.39 -6.43
N ALA A 323 -0.50 30.66 -5.71
CA ALA A 323 -1.74 31.21 -5.16
C ALA A 323 -1.47 32.33 -4.14
N ALA A 324 -0.50 32.13 -3.23
CA ALA A 324 -0.08 33.14 -2.27
C ALA A 324 0.53 34.39 -2.95
N ALA A 325 1.34 34.21 -4.01
CA ALA A 325 1.90 35.31 -4.79
C ALA A 325 0.80 36.11 -5.52
N LYS A 326 -0.18 35.45 -6.13
CA LYS A 326 -1.35 36.10 -6.75
C LYS A 326 -2.17 36.91 -5.73
N ALA A 327 -2.36 36.38 -4.52
CA ALA A 327 -3.05 37.09 -3.44
C ALA A 327 -2.30 38.35 -2.98
N ARG A 328 -0.96 38.27 -2.84
CA ARG A 328 -0.11 39.45 -2.53
C ARG A 328 -0.21 40.51 -3.61
N ASN A 329 -0.01 40.15 -4.89
CA ASN A 329 -0.12 41.09 -6.00
C ASN A 329 -1.48 41.81 -6.06
N LYS A 330 -2.58 41.14 -5.68
CA LYS A 330 -3.90 41.79 -5.57
C LYS A 330 -3.93 42.81 -4.43
N ALA A 331 -3.48 42.45 -3.23
CA ALA A 331 -3.44 43.35 -2.08
C ALA A 331 -2.51 44.56 -2.32
N ASP A 332 -1.36 44.36 -2.98
CA ASP A 332 -0.46 45.44 -3.35
C ASP A 332 -1.07 46.35 -4.43
N SER A 333 -1.81 45.80 -5.40
CA SER A 333 -2.58 46.59 -6.37
C SER A 333 -3.67 47.44 -5.71
N GLU A 334 -4.40 46.89 -4.74
CA GLU A 334 -5.40 47.62 -3.95
C GLU A 334 -4.75 48.74 -3.12
N ARG A 335 -3.57 48.46 -2.54
CA ARG A 335 -2.76 49.45 -1.81
C ARG A 335 -2.25 50.57 -2.71
N ILE A 336 -1.82 50.26 -3.93
CA ILE A 336 -1.39 51.26 -4.93
C ILE A 336 -2.57 52.16 -5.31
N ALA A 337 -3.76 51.63 -5.58
CA ALA A 337 -4.96 52.43 -5.86
C ALA A 337 -5.32 53.38 -4.70
N GLY A 338 -5.23 52.90 -3.46
CA GLY A 338 -5.40 53.73 -2.26
C GLY A 338 -4.35 54.83 -2.11
N LEU A 339 -3.09 54.57 -2.48
CA LEU A 339 -2.02 55.58 -2.47
C LEU A 339 -2.20 56.63 -3.58
N VAL A 340 -2.55 56.23 -4.81
CA VAL A 340 -2.87 57.16 -5.91
C VAL A 340 -4.02 58.09 -5.52
N THR A 341 -5.08 57.55 -4.90
CA THR A 341 -6.21 58.35 -4.40
C THR A 341 -5.77 59.37 -3.34
N ARG A 342 -4.85 58.99 -2.44
CA ARG A 342 -4.30 59.90 -1.43
C ARG A 342 -3.39 60.98 -2.02
N ILE A 343 -2.62 60.66 -3.06
CA ILE A 343 -1.79 61.64 -3.78
C ILE A 343 -2.68 62.72 -4.39
N ALA A 344 -3.71 62.35 -5.14
CA ALA A 344 -4.65 63.30 -5.74
C ALA A 344 -5.36 64.21 -4.71
N ILE A 345 -5.69 63.69 -3.53
CA ILE A 345 -6.25 64.49 -2.42
C ILE A 345 -5.22 65.53 -1.90
N VAL A 346 -3.97 65.13 -1.71
CA VAL A 346 -2.90 66.02 -1.23
C VAL A 346 -2.51 67.06 -2.29
N GLU A 347 -2.52 66.70 -3.57
CA GLU A 347 -2.31 67.62 -4.68
C GLU A 347 -3.42 68.69 -4.76
N ALA A 348 -4.68 68.29 -4.60
CA ALA A 348 -5.81 69.22 -4.54
C ALA A 348 -5.75 70.14 -3.29
N GLN A 349 -5.33 69.60 -2.14
CA GLN A 349 -5.10 70.41 -0.93
C GLN A 349 -3.97 71.42 -1.14
N LEU A 350 -2.86 71.01 -1.76
CA LEU A 350 -1.73 71.89 -2.09
C LEU A 350 -2.14 73.00 -3.07
N GLU A 351 -3.03 72.73 -4.03
CA GLU A 351 -3.57 73.75 -4.93
C GLU A 351 -4.43 74.80 -4.19
N VAL A 352 -5.25 74.36 -3.22
CA VAL A 352 -6.04 75.25 -2.36
C VAL A 352 -5.13 76.12 -1.48
N GLU A 353 -4.19 75.50 -0.75
CA GLU A 353 -3.21 76.21 0.08
C GLU A 353 -2.36 77.19 -0.74
N THR A 354 -2.02 76.87 -1.99
CA THR A 354 -1.30 77.78 -2.89
C THR A 354 -2.17 79.00 -3.27
N LYS A 355 -3.47 78.80 -3.52
CA LYS A 355 -4.42 79.90 -3.81
C LYS A 355 -4.63 80.79 -2.59
N ASP A 356 -4.79 80.21 -1.40
CA ASP A 356 -4.98 80.98 -0.17
C ASP A 356 -3.70 81.70 0.30
N ASN A 357 -2.52 81.10 0.14
CA ASN A 357 -1.26 81.80 0.36
C ASN A 357 -1.10 83.00 -0.59
N LYS A 358 -1.48 82.87 -1.87
CA LYS A 358 -1.49 84.01 -2.80
C LYS A 358 -2.48 85.09 -2.35
N ARG A 359 -3.71 84.71 -1.99
CA ARG A 359 -4.73 85.63 -1.47
C ARG A 359 -4.24 86.39 -0.23
N LEU A 360 -3.60 85.70 0.71
CA LEU A 360 -3.02 86.31 1.92
C LEU A 360 -1.83 87.23 1.60
N GLN A 361 -1.05 86.97 0.54
CA GLN A 361 -0.03 87.91 0.07
C GLN A 361 -0.65 89.17 -0.56
N ASP A 362 -1.70 89.03 -1.37
CA ASP A 362 -2.42 90.15 -1.97
C ASP A 362 -3.14 90.99 -0.89
N GLU A 363 -3.80 90.36 0.10
CA GLU A 363 -4.39 91.01 1.27
C GLU A 363 -3.33 91.73 2.13
N LYS A 364 -2.19 91.09 2.41
CA LYS A 364 -1.06 91.68 3.14
C LYS A 364 -0.50 92.91 2.41
N LYS A 365 -0.41 92.87 1.08
CA LYS A 365 0.00 94.02 0.28
C LYS A 365 -0.99 95.17 0.43
N GLN A 366 -2.29 94.92 0.27
CA GLN A 366 -3.33 95.95 0.48
C GLN A 366 -3.31 96.54 1.89
N GLN A 367 -2.96 95.75 2.92
CA GLN A 367 -2.78 96.26 4.27
C GLN A 367 -1.53 97.15 4.40
N ALA A 368 -0.40 96.78 3.79
CA ALA A 368 0.79 97.62 3.75
C ALA A 368 0.55 98.94 3.01
N ASP A 369 -0.14 98.92 1.88
CA ASP A 369 -0.53 100.10 1.11
C ASP A 369 -1.43 101.04 1.95
N LYS A 370 -2.39 100.48 2.72
CA LYS A 370 -3.24 101.23 3.66
C LYS A 370 -2.47 101.81 4.84
N ILE A 371 -1.49 101.08 5.39
CA ILE A 371 -0.63 101.57 6.47
C ILE A 371 0.19 102.78 5.98
N ALA A 372 0.79 102.69 4.78
CA ALA A 372 1.56 103.78 4.21
C ALA A 372 0.72 105.07 3.98
N ASP A 373 -0.53 104.94 3.52
CA ASP A 373 -1.41 106.12 3.39
C ASP A 373 -1.86 106.67 4.76
N LEU A 374 -2.14 105.81 5.75
CA LEU A 374 -2.45 106.26 7.11
C LEU A 374 -1.26 106.94 7.81
N GLU A 375 -0.04 106.44 7.60
CA GLU A 375 1.19 107.08 8.08
C GLU A 375 1.40 108.45 7.44
N LYS A 376 1.11 108.59 6.15
CA LYS A 376 1.10 109.87 5.45
C LYS A 376 0.02 110.82 6.01
N GLN A 377 -1.22 110.38 6.15
CA GLN A 377 -2.30 111.17 6.74
C GLN A 377 -1.96 111.63 8.17
N LEU A 378 -1.36 110.76 8.99
CA LEU A 378 -0.88 111.10 10.34
C LEU A 378 0.26 112.12 10.32
N LYS A 379 1.16 112.07 9.33
CA LYS A 379 2.22 113.06 9.12
C LYS A 379 1.65 114.42 8.72
N ASP A 380 0.70 114.44 7.78
CA ASP A 380 0.05 115.66 7.31
C ASP A 380 -0.80 116.30 8.42
N LEU A 381 -1.52 115.51 9.23
CA LEU A 381 -2.25 115.97 10.42
C LEU A 381 -1.31 116.51 11.52
N ARG A 382 -0.13 115.91 11.71
CA ARG A 382 0.89 116.43 12.65
C ARG A 382 1.42 117.79 12.18
N ALA A 383 1.68 117.98 10.89
CA ALA A 383 2.09 119.26 10.34
C ALA A 383 1.00 120.33 10.51
N GLN A 384 -0.27 119.99 10.29
CA GLN A 384 -1.41 120.88 10.57
C GLN A 384 -1.52 121.24 12.06
N LEU A 385 -1.30 120.28 12.97
CA LEU A 385 -1.31 120.51 14.41
C LEU A 385 -0.17 121.45 14.84
N GLU A 386 1.06 121.24 14.33
CA GLU A 386 2.20 122.11 14.59
C GLU A 386 1.98 123.54 14.08
N GLN A 387 1.40 123.68 12.89
CA GLN A 387 0.99 124.99 12.35
C GLN A 387 -0.07 125.66 13.22
N ALA A 388 -1.15 124.95 13.59
CA ALA A 388 -2.20 125.50 14.45
C ALA A 388 -1.68 125.89 15.85
N LEU A 389 -0.73 125.13 16.41
CA LEU A 389 -0.05 125.48 17.67
C LEU A 389 0.85 126.72 17.52
N LYS A 390 1.50 126.92 16.37
CA LYS A 390 2.26 128.13 16.05
C LYS A 390 1.34 129.35 15.92
N GLU A 391 0.25 129.23 15.17
CA GLU A 391 -0.77 130.28 15.02
C GLU A 391 -1.41 130.64 16.38
N LEU A 392 -1.72 129.66 17.22
CA LEU A 392 -2.21 129.89 18.59
C LEU A 392 -1.18 130.63 19.48
N LYS A 393 0.12 130.35 19.30
CA LYS A 393 1.20 131.05 20.02
C LYS A 393 1.32 132.51 19.56
N GLU A 394 1.23 132.75 18.26
CA GLU A 394 1.24 134.08 17.66
C GLU A 394 0.01 134.89 18.09
N GLN A 395 -1.19 134.28 18.09
CA GLN A 395 -2.40 134.89 18.65
C GLN A 395 -2.26 135.20 20.15
N LYS A 396 -1.67 134.31 20.96
CA LYS A 396 -1.42 134.58 22.39
C LYS A 396 -0.45 135.75 22.59
N GLN A 397 0.57 135.90 21.74
CA GLN A 397 1.46 137.07 21.78
C GLN A 397 0.72 138.36 21.37
N LEU A 398 -0.12 138.31 20.33
CA LEU A 398 -0.94 139.44 19.90
C LEU A 398 -1.96 139.87 20.96
N VAL A 399 -2.59 138.91 21.65
CA VAL A 399 -3.48 139.17 22.80
C VAL A 399 -2.69 139.78 23.96
N SER A 400 -1.51 139.25 24.29
CA SER A 400 -0.63 139.82 25.33
C SER A 400 -0.26 141.28 25.04
N GLN A 401 0.13 141.59 23.80
CA GLN A 401 0.40 142.97 23.36
C GLN A 401 -0.84 143.86 23.51
N LYS A 402 -2.01 143.43 23.01
CA LYS A 402 -3.25 144.22 23.12
C LYS A 402 -3.68 144.43 24.57
N THR A 403 -3.54 143.43 25.44
CA THR A 403 -3.80 143.57 26.88
C THR A 403 -2.86 144.60 27.51
N ALA A 404 -1.58 144.61 27.16
CA ALA A 404 -0.64 145.62 27.64
C ALA A 404 -1.03 147.04 27.17
N THR A 405 -1.46 147.19 25.91
CA THR A 405 -1.99 148.46 25.39
C THR A 405 -3.26 148.91 26.12
N ILE A 406 -4.14 147.98 26.48
CA ILE A 406 -5.36 148.25 27.25
C ILE A 406 -5.01 148.71 28.67
N THR A 407 -4.11 148.01 29.38
CA THR A 407 -3.70 148.45 30.73
C THR A 407 -2.98 149.80 30.73
N GLN A 408 -2.22 150.12 29.67
CA GLN A 408 -1.66 151.47 29.50
C GLN A 408 -2.79 152.51 29.32
N ARG A 409 -3.79 152.23 28.48
CA ARG A 409 -4.97 153.10 28.29
C ARG A 409 -5.79 153.28 29.56
N ASP A 410 -5.96 152.24 30.37
CA ASP A 410 -6.61 152.33 31.68
C ASP A 410 -5.82 153.22 32.66
N GLN A 411 -4.49 153.14 32.65
CA GLN A 411 -3.63 154.04 33.44
C GLN A 411 -3.74 155.50 32.95
N GLU A 412 -3.71 155.74 31.64
CA GLU A 412 -3.97 157.07 31.05
C GLU A 412 -5.35 157.62 31.49
N ILE A 413 -6.39 156.79 31.51
CA ILE A 413 -7.73 157.14 31.99
C ILE A 413 -7.76 157.43 33.50
N VAL A 414 -6.98 156.72 34.32
CA VAL A 414 -6.89 156.95 35.77
C VAL A 414 -6.21 158.29 36.08
N GLU A 415 -5.10 158.62 35.40
CA GLU A 415 -4.45 159.93 35.58
C GLU A 415 -5.33 161.08 35.07
N LEU A 416 -6.01 160.91 33.94
CA LEU A 416 -7.00 161.88 33.46
C LEU A 416 -8.16 162.09 34.46
N LYS A 417 -8.64 161.03 35.11
CA LYS A 417 -9.65 161.14 36.18
C LYS A 417 -9.13 161.93 37.38
N LYS A 418 -7.88 161.71 37.83
CA LYS A 418 -7.26 162.53 38.90
C LYS A 418 -7.19 164.01 38.51
N ALA A 419 -6.77 164.30 37.28
CA ALA A 419 -6.70 165.68 36.77
C ALA A 419 -8.08 166.36 36.74
N VAL A 420 -9.13 165.63 36.33
CA VAL A 420 -10.52 166.14 36.31
C VAL A 420 -11.05 166.40 37.72
N GLU A 421 -10.81 165.52 38.70
CA GLU A 421 -11.23 165.77 40.09
C GLU A 421 -10.43 166.91 40.76
N ALA A 422 -9.14 167.05 40.46
CA ALA A 422 -8.36 168.22 40.88
C ALA A 422 -8.94 169.53 40.28
N GLY A 423 -9.35 169.50 39.01
CA GLY A 423 -10.04 170.62 38.35
C GLY A 423 -11.40 170.95 38.98
N LYS A 424 -12.20 169.94 39.36
CA LYS A 424 -13.45 170.13 40.11
C LYS A 424 -13.24 170.76 41.48
N ILE A 425 -12.20 170.34 42.22
CA ILE A 425 -11.87 170.91 43.54
C ILE A 425 -11.51 172.39 43.40
N ALA A 426 -10.73 172.76 42.38
CA ALA A 426 -10.42 174.16 42.08
C ALA A 426 -11.66 174.98 41.69
N LEU A 427 -12.55 174.43 40.86
CA LEU A 427 -13.82 175.06 40.50
C LEU A 427 -14.75 175.27 41.70
N ALA A 428 -14.86 174.29 42.61
CA ALA A 428 -15.67 174.40 43.82
C ALA A 428 -15.15 175.47 44.80
N ALA A 429 -13.82 175.69 44.84
CA ALA A 429 -13.22 176.76 45.62
C ALA A 429 -13.52 178.15 45.03
N LEU A 430 -13.41 178.31 43.70
CA LEU A 430 -13.77 179.54 42.99
C LEU A 430 -15.27 179.87 43.13
N GLN A 431 -16.15 178.88 43.00
CA GLN A 431 -17.60 179.06 43.18
C GLN A 431 -17.93 179.59 44.59
N LYS A 432 -17.28 179.06 45.64
CA LYS A 432 -17.44 179.57 47.02
C LYS A 432 -17.01 181.03 47.19
N GLN A 433 -15.99 181.49 46.47
CA GLN A 433 -15.59 182.91 46.50
C GLN A 433 -16.65 183.79 45.82
N LEU A 434 -17.21 183.35 44.68
CA LEU A 434 -18.26 184.06 43.95
C LEU A 434 -19.57 184.19 44.76
N ASP A 435 -20.00 183.11 45.41
CA ASP A 435 -21.23 183.09 46.22
C ASP A 435 -21.10 183.92 47.50
N SER A 436 -19.89 184.02 48.07
CA SER A 436 -19.61 184.93 49.19
C SER A 436 -19.78 186.39 48.76
N HIS A 437 -19.15 186.78 47.65
CA HIS A 437 -19.15 188.17 47.17
C HIS A 437 -20.56 188.67 46.77
N ASN A 438 -21.37 187.80 46.17
CA ASN A 438 -22.77 188.10 45.83
C ASN A 438 -23.66 188.37 47.06
N ASN A 439 -23.38 187.74 48.21
CA ASN A 439 -24.14 187.96 49.44
C ASN A 439 -23.78 189.28 50.14
N GLU A 440 -22.52 189.71 50.05
CA GLU A 440 -22.04 191.01 50.53
C GLU A 440 -22.82 192.17 49.86
N ILE A 441 -22.96 192.10 48.53
CA ILE A 441 -23.68 193.08 47.70
C ILE A 441 -25.17 193.12 48.05
N ARG A 442 -25.82 191.96 48.17
CA ARG A 442 -27.27 191.82 48.44
C ARG A 442 -27.73 192.34 49.81
N LYS A 443 -26.81 192.60 50.75
CA LYS A 443 -27.13 193.17 52.07
C LYS A 443 -27.11 194.71 52.10
N ARG A 444 -26.31 195.38 51.27
CA ARG A 444 -26.20 196.86 51.27
C ARG A 444 -27.40 197.58 50.63
N LEU A 445 -28.17 196.89 49.77
CA LEU A 445 -29.16 197.49 48.87
C LEU A 445 -30.61 197.55 49.39
N ARG A 446 -30.90 197.29 50.68
CA ARG A 446 -32.29 197.01 51.13
C ARG A 446 -32.86 197.86 52.27
N CYS A 447 -32.13 198.86 52.79
CA CYS A 447 -32.53 199.57 54.01
C CYS A 447 -32.60 201.10 53.88
N ASN A 448 -32.75 201.65 52.66
CA ASN A 448 -33.03 203.08 52.51
C ASN A 448 -33.99 203.37 51.34
N LEU A 449 -35.00 204.18 51.64
CA LEU A 449 -35.95 204.83 50.73
C LEU A 449 -36.78 203.93 49.80
N LYS A 450 -38.02 203.67 50.24
CA LYS A 450 -39.19 204.20 49.52
C LYS A 450 -40.45 204.30 50.41
N SER A 451 -40.99 205.51 50.45
CA SER A 451 -42.39 205.84 50.71
C SER A 451 -42.70 207.13 49.91
N GLU A 452 -43.15 207.05 48.66
CA GLU A 452 -43.47 205.84 47.89
C GLU A 452 -43.22 206.03 46.37
N ILE A 453 -42.42 205.13 45.80
CA ILE A 453 -42.28 204.76 44.37
C ILE A 453 -42.16 205.91 43.32
N THR A 454 -40.93 206.43 43.20
CA THR A 454 -40.40 207.27 42.09
C THR A 454 -38.91 206.94 41.82
N ASP A 455 -38.24 207.09 40.67
CA ASP A 455 -38.58 207.24 39.24
C ASP A 455 -37.31 206.85 38.41
N ASP A 456 -37.27 207.16 37.10
CA ASP A 456 -36.09 207.40 36.22
C ASP A 456 -35.13 206.28 35.74
N ASN A 457 -35.12 206.11 34.39
CA ASN A 457 -34.01 206.28 33.42
C ASN A 457 -32.65 205.54 33.55
N ASP A 458 -31.88 205.20 32.50
CA ASP A 458 -32.04 205.03 31.02
C ASP A 458 -30.68 204.47 30.49
N VAL A 459 -30.45 204.33 29.17
CA VAL A 459 -29.12 204.13 28.48
C VAL A 459 -28.48 202.73 28.68
N MET A 460 -28.51 201.79 27.71
CA MET A 460 -27.77 201.66 26.42
C MET A 460 -26.30 201.18 26.50
N PHE A 461 -25.93 200.25 25.59
CA PHE A 461 -24.56 199.97 25.06
C PHE A 461 -23.46 199.48 26.06
N ASP A 462 -22.34 198.81 25.69
CA ASP A 462 -21.92 198.03 24.49
C ASP A 462 -20.68 197.13 24.85
N LEU A 463 -20.22 196.33 23.87
CA LEU A 463 -18.85 195.82 23.64
C LEU A 463 -18.18 194.74 24.55
N ASN A 464 -17.69 193.72 23.83
CA ASN A 464 -16.45 192.95 24.01
C ASN A 464 -16.29 191.94 25.18
N GLY A 465 -15.70 190.76 24.96
CA GLY A 465 -15.30 190.15 23.67
C GLY A 465 -14.28 189.00 23.77
N GLY A 466 -14.27 188.13 22.74
CA GLY A 466 -13.22 187.13 22.49
C GLY A 466 -13.52 185.68 22.95
N GLY A 467 -13.40 184.63 22.13
CA GLY A 467 -13.33 184.58 20.65
C GLY A 467 -12.46 183.46 20.05
N GLY A 468 -13.08 182.55 19.28
CA GLY A 468 -12.41 181.61 18.36
C GLY A 468 -11.75 180.36 18.98
N LYS A 469 -11.35 179.33 18.22
CA LYS A 469 -11.40 179.14 16.75
C LYS A 469 -11.75 177.69 16.33
N ASN A 470 -12.18 177.57 15.08
CA ASN A 470 -12.53 176.37 14.27
C ASN A 470 -11.31 175.91 13.41
N PRO A 471 -11.39 174.91 12.50
CA PRO A 471 -11.99 173.56 12.53
C PRO A 471 -10.85 172.48 12.65
N ALA A 472 -10.50 171.47 11.81
CA ALA A 472 -10.96 170.85 10.53
C ALA A 472 -10.27 169.48 10.23
N VAL A 473 -10.83 168.68 9.28
CA VAL A 473 -10.24 167.65 8.35
C VAL A 473 -9.35 166.48 8.86
N HIS A 474 -9.20 165.30 8.21
CA HIS A 474 -9.68 164.75 6.90
C HIS A 474 -9.89 163.20 6.95
N ALA A 475 -10.17 162.57 5.80
CA ALA A 475 -10.31 161.11 5.55
C ALA A 475 -8.99 160.32 5.79
N TRP A 476 -8.94 158.98 5.85
CA TRP A 476 -9.87 157.90 5.43
C TRP A 476 -10.31 156.98 6.59
#